data_AF-A0A5N6BXW8-F1
#
_entry.id   AF-A0A5N6BXW8-F1
#
_cell.length_a   1.000
_cell.length_b   1.000
_cell.length_c   1.000
_cell.angle_alpha   90.00
_cell.angle_beta   90.00
_cell.angle_gamma   90.00
#
_symmetry.space_group_name_H-M   'P 1'
#
loop_
_entity.id
_entity.type
_entity.pdbx_description
1 polymer ?
#
loop_
_entity_poly.entity_id
_entity_poly.type
_entity_poly.pdbx_seq_one_letter_code
_entity_poly.pdbx_strand_id
1 'polypeptide(L)'
;MPDRSVDCLVTSPPYYGLRDHCPEECGQEPTPVESVENLRAAFAEARRVPADDGTCWPNLGDGYARGVDHDQRQPVVWPHSRRRVPPKNLLGNDMVPLA
;
A
#
# COMPACT_ATOMS: atom_id res chain seq x y z
N MET A 1 4.41 3.28 -22.74
CA MET A 1 4.52 1.93 -23.32
C MET A 1 3.63 1.82 -24.55
N PRO A 2 3.87 0.88 -25.46
CA PRO A 2 2.90 0.55 -26.52
C PRO A 2 1.60 -0.03 -25.90
N ASP A 3 0.52 0.00 -26.67
CA ASP A 3 -0.74 -0.63 -26.27
C ASP A 3 -0.62 -2.15 -26.38
N ARG A 4 -1.33 -2.87 -25.52
CA ARG A 4 -1.45 -4.35 -25.54
C ARG A 4 -0.10 -5.07 -25.62
N SER A 5 0.90 -4.57 -24.90
CA SER A 5 2.29 -5.01 -24.99
C SER A 5 2.76 -5.84 -23.78
N VAL A 6 1.89 -6.12 -22.82
CA VAL A 6 2.22 -6.97 -21.64
C VAL A 6 1.09 -7.94 -21.34
N ASP A 7 1.43 -9.14 -20.89
CA ASP A 7 0.44 -10.15 -20.48
C ASP A 7 0.00 -9.96 -19.01
N CYS A 8 0.83 -9.31 -18.20
CA CYS A 8 0.62 -9.18 -16.76
C CYS A 8 1.17 -7.85 -16.22
N LEU A 9 0.36 -7.16 -15.43
CA LEU A 9 0.75 -6.02 -14.62
C LEU A 9 0.63 -6.40 -13.15
N VAL A 10 1.75 -6.41 -12.43
CA VAL A 10 1.80 -6.67 -10.98
C VAL A 10 2.43 -5.45 -10.31
N THR A 11 1.74 -4.89 -9.32
CA THR A 11 2.23 -3.68 -8.64
C THR A 11 1.71 -3.58 -7.21
N SER A 12 2.46 -2.89 -6.36
CA SER A 12 2.03 -2.48 -5.02
C SER A 12 2.06 -0.95 -4.95
N PRO A 13 1.00 -0.27 -5.41
CA PRO A 13 0.98 1.18 -5.40
C PRO A 13 1.10 1.72 -3.96
N PRO A 14 1.52 2.98 -3.78
CA PRO A 14 1.65 3.55 -2.45
C PRO A 14 0.35 3.43 -1.66
N TYR A 15 0.47 2.97 -0.42
CA TYR A 15 -0.68 2.79 0.46
C TYR A 15 -0.91 4.11 1.20
N TYR A 16 -2.17 4.52 1.29
CA TYR A 16 -2.54 5.77 1.92
C TYR A 16 -2.02 5.89 3.36
N GLY A 17 -1.24 6.94 3.65
CA GLY A 17 -0.77 7.30 4.98
C GLY A 17 0.11 6.25 5.66
N LEU A 18 0.85 5.42 4.90
CA LEU A 18 1.67 4.33 5.44
C LEU A 18 3.19 4.51 5.28
N ARG A 19 3.67 5.27 4.29
CA ARG A 19 5.11 5.48 4.04
C ARG A 19 5.38 6.95 3.74
N ASP A 20 6.43 7.52 4.35
CA ASP A 20 6.92 8.89 4.11
C ASP A 20 8.45 8.83 3.84
N HIS A 21 8.83 8.73 2.58
CA HIS A 21 10.21 8.60 2.11
C HIS A 21 10.77 9.91 1.55
N CYS A 22 9.93 10.71 0.89
CA CYS A 22 10.30 12.01 0.36
C CYS A 22 9.09 12.94 0.28
N PRO A 23 9.31 14.27 0.24
CA PRO A 23 8.22 15.24 0.10
C PRO A 23 7.38 14.97 -1.15
N GLU A 24 6.07 15.20 -1.03
CA GLU A 24 5.09 15.14 -2.12
C GLU A 24 4.93 13.76 -2.79
N GLU A 25 5.28 12.67 -2.09
CA GLU A 25 5.06 11.34 -2.63
C GLU A 25 3.57 10.95 -2.67
N CYS A 26 3.22 10.13 -3.67
CA CYS A 26 1.88 9.56 -3.78
C CYS A 26 1.58 8.67 -2.55
N GLY A 27 0.33 8.70 -2.08
CA GLY A 27 -0.06 8.04 -0.84
C GLY A 27 -0.01 8.95 0.40
N GLN A 28 0.52 10.17 0.29
CA GLN A 28 0.50 11.20 1.35
C GLN A 28 -0.53 12.32 1.08
N GLU A 29 -1.57 12.03 0.31
CA GLU A 29 -2.62 13.00 0.03
C GLU A 29 -3.36 13.46 1.31
N PRO A 30 -3.91 14.69 1.34
CA PRO A 30 -4.64 15.19 2.50
C PRO A 30 -5.82 14.31 2.90
N THR A 31 -6.48 13.67 1.93
CA THR A 31 -7.62 12.78 2.16
C THR A 31 -7.48 11.41 1.48
N PRO A 32 -8.13 10.36 2.01
CA PRO A 32 -8.15 9.05 1.36
C PRO A 32 -8.76 9.10 -0.03
N VAL A 33 -9.74 10.00 -0.26
CA VAL A 33 -10.43 10.15 -1.54
C VAL A 33 -9.47 10.67 -2.60
N GLU A 34 -8.67 11.68 -2.29
CA GLU A 34 -7.66 12.20 -3.23
C GLU A 34 -6.62 11.13 -3.59
N SER A 35 -6.22 10.30 -2.62
CA SER A 35 -5.32 9.16 -2.87
C SER A 35 -5.93 8.16 -3.85
N VAL A 36 -7.20 7.83 -3.69
CA VAL A 36 -7.94 6.93 -4.60
C VAL A 36 -8.08 7.55 -6.00
N GLU A 37 -8.32 8.85 -6.11
CA GLU A 37 -8.40 9.52 -7.42
C GLU A 37 -7.05 9.55 -8.15
N ASN A 38 -5.96 9.83 -7.43
CA ASN A 38 -4.60 9.75 -7.99
C ASN A 38 -4.28 8.32 -8.48
N LEU A 39 -4.64 7.32 -7.67
CA LEU A 39 -4.49 5.92 -8.05
C LEU A 39 -5.31 5.59 -9.30
N ARG A 40 -6.59 5.99 -9.32
CA ARG A 40 -7.48 5.80 -10.47
C ARG A 40 -6.90 6.42 -11.74
N ALA A 41 -6.36 7.64 -11.66
CA ALA A 41 -5.73 8.31 -12.79
C ALA A 41 -4.52 7.53 -13.32
N ALA A 42 -3.64 7.06 -12.44
CA ALA A 42 -2.48 6.25 -12.83
C ALA A 42 -2.89 4.92 -13.49
N PHE A 43 -3.90 4.24 -12.94
CA PHE A 43 -4.39 2.99 -13.51
C PHE A 43 -5.17 3.18 -14.82
N ALA A 44 -5.82 4.34 -15.02
CA ALA A 44 -6.45 4.68 -16.30
C ALA A 44 -5.41 4.73 -17.42
N GLU A 45 -4.24 5.33 -17.17
CA GLU A 45 -3.12 5.33 -18.12
C GLU A 45 -2.52 3.94 -18.33
N ALA A 46 -2.41 3.15 -17.26
CA ALA A 46 -1.89 1.78 -17.34
C ALA A 46 -2.83 0.82 -18.07
N ARG A 47 -4.14 1.10 -18.10
CA ARG A 47 -5.18 0.17 -18.59
C ARG A 47 -5.00 -0.25 -20.06
N ARG A 48 -4.38 0.59 -20.88
CA ARG A 48 -4.13 0.33 -22.31
C ARG A 48 -2.98 -0.63 -22.58
N VAL A 49 -2.13 -0.87 -21.59
CA VAL A 49 -0.87 -1.59 -21.75
C VAL A 49 -1.06 -3.11 -21.73
N PRO A 50 -1.88 -3.71 -20.84
CA PRO A 50 -2.18 -5.13 -20.91
C PRO A 50 -2.83 -5.54 -22.23
N ALA A 51 -2.50 -6.75 -22.70
CA ALA A 51 -3.19 -7.41 -23.81
C ALA A 51 -4.71 -7.55 -23.52
N ASP A 52 -5.49 -7.91 -24.54
CA ASP A 52 -6.95 -8.04 -24.41
C ASP A 52 -7.35 -9.10 -23.36
N ASP A 53 -6.52 -10.14 -23.18
CA ASP A 53 -6.60 -11.19 -22.15
C ASP A 53 -5.58 -11.02 -21.01
N GLY A 54 -4.88 -9.89 -20.98
CA GLY A 54 -3.88 -9.58 -19.96
C GLY A 54 -4.50 -9.37 -18.57
N THR A 55 -3.71 -9.63 -17.53
CA THR A 55 -4.15 -9.53 -16.14
C THR A 55 -3.50 -8.37 -15.39
N CYS A 56 -4.19 -7.83 -14.38
CA CYS A 56 -3.71 -6.75 -13.53
C CYS A 56 -3.92 -7.13 -12.06
N TRP A 57 -2.85 -7.11 -11.28
CA TRP A 57 -2.80 -7.52 -9.88
C TRP A 57 -2.24 -6.37 -9.02
N PRO A 58 -3.08 -5.42 -8.60
CA PRO A 58 -2.71 -4.42 -7.60
C PRO A 58 -2.73 -5.05 -6.21
N ASN A 59 -1.60 -5.00 -5.52
CA ASN A 59 -1.51 -5.35 -4.11
C ASN A 59 -1.73 -4.09 -3.27
N LEU A 60 -2.91 -4.01 -2.64
CA LEU A 60 -3.29 -2.98 -1.70
C LEU A 60 -3.84 -3.63 -0.46
N GLY A 61 -3.40 -3.14 0.69
CA GLY A 61 -3.87 -3.54 1.99
C GLY A 61 -4.62 -2.39 2.64
N ASP A 62 -5.56 -2.75 3.50
CA ASP A 62 -6.32 -1.80 4.28
C ASP A 62 -5.53 -1.34 5.52
N GLY A 63 -6.06 -0.30 6.14
CA GLY A 63 -5.57 0.22 7.40
C GLY A 63 -6.74 0.76 8.20
N TYR A 64 -6.64 0.65 9.52
CA TYR A 64 -7.57 1.34 10.40
C TYR A 64 -7.27 2.83 10.39
N ALA A 65 -8.33 3.65 10.45
CA ALA A 65 -8.19 5.07 10.70
C ALA A 65 -7.44 5.29 12.02
N ARG A 66 -6.54 6.28 12.03
CA ARG A 66 -5.60 6.54 13.14
C ARG A 66 -5.83 7.94 13.69
N GLY A 67 -5.61 8.10 14.99
CA GLY A 67 -5.75 9.37 15.68
C GLY A 67 -6.94 9.42 16.63
N VAL A 68 -6.88 10.36 17.58
CA VAL A 68 -7.88 10.52 18.64
C VAL A 68 -9.29 10.84 18.12
N ASP A 69 -9.36 11.40 16.91
CA ASP A 69 -10.63 11.70 16.22
C ASP A 69 -11.34 10.44 15.70
N HIS A 70 -10.61 9.34 15.52
CA HIS A 70 -11.13 8.09 14.97
C HIS A 70 -11.28 6.98 16.03
N ASP A 71 -10.40 6.91 17.02
CA ASP A 71 -10.51 5.99 18.14
C ASP A 71 -9.80 6.56 19.38
N GLN A 72 -10.58 7.00 20.36
CA GLN A 72 -10.07 7.55 21.63
C GLN A 72 -9.30 6.53 22.48
N ARG A 73 -9.39 5.24 22.16
CA ARG A 73 -8.62 4.17 22.81
C ARG A 73 -7.28 3.92 22.14
N GLN A 74 -7.02 4.52 20.96
CA GLN A 74 -5.71 4.40 20.33
C GLN A 74 -4.66 5.18 21.14
N PRO A 75 -3.53 4.55 21.46
CA PRO A 75 -2.48 5.20 22.22
C PRO A 75 -1.83 6.31 21.38
N VAL A 76 -1.76 7.53 21.93
CA VAL A 76 -1.13 8.71 21.31
C VAL A 76 0.36 8.47 21.00
N VAL A 77 1.02 7.65 21.83
CA VAL A 77 2.37 7.16 21.60
C VAL A 77 2.29 5.65 21.41
N TRP A 78 2.68 5.19 20.23
CA TRP A 78 2.79 3.75 20.00
C TRP A 78 3.88 3.20 20.92
N PRO A 79 3.58 2.19 21.76
CA PRO A 79 4.63 1.49 22.46
C PRO A 79 5.57 0.94 21.40
N HIS A 80 6.88 1.26 21.50
CA HIS A 80 7.90 0.58 20.70
C HIS A 80 7.55 -0.89 20.68
N SER A 81 7.50 -1.48 19.49
CA SER A 81 7.15 -2.89 19.30
C SER A 81 7.83 -3.67 20.41
N ARG A 82 7.03 -4.34 21.26
CA ARG A 82 7.61 -5.19 22.30
C ARG A 82 8.60 -6.08 21.55
N ARG A 83 9.88 -6.07 21.95
CA ARG A 83 10.94 -6.91 21.32
C ARG A 83 10.54 -8.40 21.24
N ARG A 84 9.50 -8.80 21.97
CA ARG A 84 8.72 -10.02 21.76
C ARG A 84 7.27 -9.68 21.46
N VAL A 85 6.92 -9.63 20.19
CA VAL A 85 5.59 -10.05 19.75
C VAL A 85 5.65 -11.58 19.75
N PRO A 86 4.64 -12.32 20.27
CA PRO A 86 4.52 -13.73 19.93
C PRO A 86 4.62 -13.83 18.41
N PRO A 87 5.37 -14.80 17.84
CA PRO A 87 5.49 -14.93 16.41
C PRO A 87 4.08 -14.89 15.82
N LYS A 88 3.84 -13.91 14.96
CA LYS A 88 2.56 -13.82 14.25
C LYS A 88 2.48 -15.10 13.42
N ASN A 89 1.41 -15.87 13.56
CA ASN A 89 1.21 -17.14 12.84
C ASN A 89 0.91 -16.92 11.33
N LEU A 90 1.58 -15.96 10.71
CA LEU A 90 1.49 -15.62 9.29
C LEU A 90 2.74 -16.18 8.61
N LEU A 91 2.55 -17.22 7.80
CA LEU A 91 3.58 -17.72 6.90
C LEU A 91 3.96 -16.62 5.90
N GLY A 92 5.19 -16.12 5.97
CA GLY A 92 5.78 -15.27 4.92
C GLY A 92 6.59 -14.05 5.37
N ASN A 93 6.65 -13.70 6.67
CA ASN A 93 7.43 -12.53 7.13
C ASN A 93 8.65 -12.88 7.99
N ASP A 94 9.12 -14.13 7.94
CA ASP A 94 10.34 -14.54 8.62
C ASP A 94 11.54 -14.15 7.76
N MET A 95 12.01 -12.91 7.93
CA MET A 95 13.37 -12.54 7.59
C MET A 95 14.30 -13.29 8.55
N VAL A 96 14.73 -14.48 8.13
CA VAL A 96 15.80 -15.24 8.78
C VAL A 96 17.10 -14.42 8.67
N PRO A 97 17.73 -14.00 9.77
CA PRO A 97 19.13 -13.60 9.70
C PRO A 97 19.94 -14.90 9.58
N LEU A 98 20.62 -15.07 8.45
CA LEU A 98 21.74 -15.99 8.36
C LEU A 98 22.79 -15.54 9.40
N ALA A 99 23.28 -16.53 10.15
CA ALA A 99 24.28 -16.39 11.21
C ALA A 99 25.62 -15.83 10.71
#